data_AF-A0A7L0H3X6-F1
#
_entry.id   AF-A0A7L0H3X6-F1
#
_cell.length_a   1.000
_cell.length_b   1.000
_cell.length_c   1.000
_cell.angle_alpha   90.00
_cell.angle_beta   90.00
_cell.angle_gamma   90.00
#
_symmetry.space_group_name_H-M   'P 1'
#
loop_
_entity.id
_entity.type
_entity.pdbx_description
1 polymer ?
#
loop_
_entity_poly.entity_id
_entity_poly.type
_entity_poly.pdbx_seq_one_letter_code
_entity_poly.pdbx_strand_id
1 'polypeptide(L)'
;EKQVFQLRAHMYQARSLFAADSSGLSDPFARVFFISQSQCTEVLNETLCPTWDQLLVFDNVELYGEAHEMRDDPPIIVIEIYDQDTVGRADFMGRTFAKPVVKMSDEHYCPPRFPPQLEYYQIYRGNSTAGDLLAAFELLQIGPGGKSDLPPIDGPTDMDRGPILPVPLGIRPVLSKYRVEVTALEHQISMFSIAWGRRGCPSMTEGQEGSLRLGWLAGHQDQIPHPALDNQHTFASQDLPENELLHPPLNIRVVDCRAFGRYTLVGSHAVSSLRKFIYRPPDKKAQQWNMTG
;
A
#
# COMPACT_ATOMS: atom_id res chain seq x y z
N GLU A 1 27.74 -5.56 25.78
CA GLU A 1 26.89 -5.04 26.87
C GLU A 1 25.45 -5.55 26.72
N LYS A 2 24.60 -5.56 27.76
CA LYS A 2 23.15 -5.85 27.61
C LYS A 2 22.42 -4.56 27.28
N GLN A 3 21.63 -4.58 26.22
CA GLN A 3 20.83 -3.45 25.76
C GLN A 3 19.36 -3.87 25.68
N VAL A 4 18.46 -2.96 26.05
CA VAL A 4 17.00 -3.22 26.03
C VAL A 4 16.35 -2.28 25.04
N PHE A 5 15.50 -2.83 24.17
CA PHE A 5 14.81 -2.10 23.12
C PHE A 5 13.30 -2.36 23.14
N GLN A 6 12.56 -1.48 22.48
CA GLN A 6 11.21 -1.72 22.01
C GLN A 6 11.23 -1.73 20.49
N LEU A 7 10.76 -2.81 19.86
CA LEU A 7 10.51 -2.83 18.41
C LEU A 7 9.05 -2.41 18.17
N ARG A 8 8.86 -1.47 17.26
CA ARG A 8 7.55 -1.10 16.72
C ARG A 8 7.48 -1.50 15.25
N ALA A 9 6.52 -2.36 14.93
CA ALA A 9 6.21 -2.75 13.56
C ALA A 9 4.90 -2.10 13.13
N HIS A 10 5.01 -1.10 12.25
CA HIS A 10 3.89 -0.34 11.68
C HIS A 10 3.40 -1.05 10.43
N MET A 11 2.47 -2.00 10.62
CA MET A 11 1.95 -2.88 9.58
C MET A 11 0.74 -2.22 8.89
N TYR A 12 0.97 -1.58 7.75
CA TYR A 12 -0.07 -0.76 7.12
C TYR A 12 -0.95 -1.56 6.14
N GLN A 13 -0.39 -2.04 5.03
CA GLN A 13 -1.14 -2.81 4.04
C GLN A 13 -0.27 -3.82 3.31
N ALA A 14 -0.87 -4.82 2.68
CA ALA A 14 -0.23 -5.61 1.64
C ALA A 14 -1.04 -5.55 0.34
N ARG A 15 -0.39 -5.87 -0.77
CA ARG A 15 -1.02 -5.96 -2.08
C ARG A 15 -0.43 -7.13 -2.86
N SER A 16 -1.21 -7.64 -3.80
CA SER A 16 -0.87 -8.66 -4.78
C SER A 16 -0.53 -9.98 -4.14
N LEU A 17 -1.20 -10.28 -3.02
CA LEU A 17 -1.12 -11.58 -2.40
C LEU A 17 -1.69 -12.64 -3.35
N PHE A 18 -1.21 -13.87 -3.23
CA PHE A 18 -1.76 -15.01 -3.96
C PHE A 18 -3.12 -15.40 -3.38
N ALA A 19 -4.05 -15.81 -4.24
CA ALA A 19 -5.25 -16.51 -3.79
C ALA A 19 -4.87 -17.91 -3.31
N ALA A 20 -5.11 -18.22 -2.05
CA ALA A 20 -4.95 -19.57 -1.52
C ALA A 20 -6.29 -20.32 -1.44
N ASP A 21 -7.41 -19.61 -1.30
CA ASP A 21 -8.73 -20.23 -1.29
C ASP A 21 -9.30 -20.56 -2.67
N SER A 22 -10.21 -21.55 -2.67
CA SER A 22 -11.04 -21.90 -3.84
C SER A 22 -11.95 -20.76 -4.33
N SER A 23 -12.22 -19.75 -3.47
CA SER A 23 -12.96 -18.54 -3.82
C SER A 23 -12.18 -17.63 -4.78
N GLY A 24 -10.87 -17.84 -4.92
CA GLY A 24 -9.97 -16.92 -5.60
C GLY A 24 -9.56 -15.72 -4.73
N LEU A 25 -9.83 -15.77 -3.42
CA LEU A 25 -9.38 -14.79 -2.43
C LEU A 25 -8.59 -15.51 -1.32
N SER A 26 -8.35 -14.81 -0.21
CA SER A 26 -7.70 -15.32 1.00
C SER A 26 -8.17 -14.50 2.20
N ASP A 27 -7.94 -15.03 3.39
CA ASP A 27 -8.13 -14.39 4.70
C ASP A 27 -6.75 -14.02 5.31
N PRO A 28 -6.00 -13.05 4.75
CA PRO A 28 -4.61 -12.83 5.11
C PRO A 28 -4.40 -12.20 6.50
N PHE A 29 -3.37 -12.69 7.19
CA PHE A 29 -2.73 -12.00 8.32
C PHE A 29 -1.20 -12.06 8.21
N ALA A 30 -0.53 -11.11 8.85
CA ALA A 30 0.92 -11.06 8.92
C ALA A 30 1.40 -11.51 10.31
N ARG A 31 2.45 -12.33 10.35
CA ARG A 31 3.19 -12.69 11.56
C ARG A 31 4.59 -12.11 11.50
N VAL A 32 4.88 -11.22 12.43
CA VAL A 32 6.18 -10.54 12.56
C VAL A 32 6.99 -11.24 13.62
N PHE A 33 8.22 -11.60 13.30
CA PHE A 33 9.19 -12.22 14.20
C PHE A 33 10.37 -11.30 14.40
N PHE A 34 10.79 -11.18 15.65
CA PHE A 34 12.01 -10.49 16.00
C PHE A 34 12.66 -11.15 17.22
N ILE A 35 13.89 -11.61 17.04
CA ILE A 35 14.66 -12.34 18.06
C ILE A 35 13.88 -13.55 18.57
N SER A 36 13.37 -13.50 19.81
CA SER A 36 12.64 -14.58 20.48
C SER A 36 11.14 -14.34 20.55
N GLN A 37 10.65 -13.23 19.97
CA GLN A 37 9.26 -12.80 20.05
C GLN A 37 8.58 -12.87 18.69
N SER A 38 7.27 -13.09 18.71
CA SER A 38 6.41 -12.99 17.53
C SER A 38 5.06 -12.39 17.87
N GLN A 39 4.51 -11.57 16.98
CA GLN A 39 3.13 -11.06 17.07
C GLN A 39 2.46 -11.14 15.71
N CYS A 40 1.12 -11.17 15.71
CA CYS A 40 0.31 -11.22 14.50
C CYS A 40 -0.55 -9.97 14.36
N THR A 41 -0.80 -9.56 13.12
CA THR A 41 -1.89 -8.64 12.80
C THR A 41 -3.24 -9.37 12.92
N GLU A 42 -4.32 -8.62 12.82
CA GLU A 42 -5.64 -9.19 12.57
C GLU A 42 -5.70 -9.97 11.26
N VAL A 43 -6.65 -10.92 11.22
CA VAL A 43 -7.07 -11.63 10.01
C VAL A 43 -8.13 -10.78 9.32
N LEU A 44 -7.94 -10.50 8.03
CA LEU A 44 -8.91 -9.79 7.21
C LEU A 44 -9.47 -10.73 6.17
N ASN A 45 -10.79 -10.91 6.15
CA ASN A 45 -11.40 -11.94 5.32
C ASN A 45 -11.53 -11.52 3.84
N GLU A 46 -11.47 -12.51 2.94
CA GLU A 46 -11.78 -12.42 1.52
C GLU A 46 -11.09 -11.24 0.79
N THR A 47 -9.78 -11.09 0.96
CA THR A 47 -9.00 -10.01 0.33
C THR A 47 -7.58 -10.42 -0.03
N LEU A 48 -7.10 -9.98 -1.20
CA LEU A 48 -5.68 -10.09 -1.59
C LEU A 48 -4.94 -8.75 -1.42
N CYS A 49 -5.61 -7.77 -0.81
CA CYS A 49 -5.12 -6.42 -0.56
C CYS A 49 -5.51 -5.96 0.85
N PRO A 50 -5.04 -6.65 1.90
CA PRO A 50 -5.39 -6.29 3.26
C PRO A 50 -4.82 -4.91 3.62
N THR A 51 -5.60 -4.12 4.35
CA THR A 51 -5.15 -2.89 5.01
C THR A 51 -5.35 -3.12 6.51
N TRP A 52 -4.32 -3.60 7.19
CA TRP A 52 -4.39 -3.84 8.63
C TRP A 52 -4.34 -2.55 9.43
N ASP A 53 -3.53 -1.57 8.98
CA ASP A 53 -3.32 -0.29 9.68
C ASP A 53 -3.02 -0.48 11.18
N GLN A 54 -2.16 -1.45 11.49
CA GLN A 54 -1.93 -1.94 12.85
C GLN A 54 -0.47 -1.77 13.29
N LEU A 55 -0.28 -1.28 14.52
CA LEU A 55 1.00 -1.21 15.21
C LEU A 55 1.16 -2.42 16.13
N LEU A 56 2.21 -3.21 15.90
CA LEU A 56 2.64 -4.29 16.79
C LEU A 56 3.82 -3.80 17.64
N VAL A 57 3.73 -3.96 18.96
CA VAL A 57 4.72 -3.45 19.93
C VAL A 57 5.38 -4.61 20.65
N PHE A 58 6.66 -4.82 20.36
CA PHE A 58 7.48 -5.84 21.00
C PHE A 58 8.29 -5.18 22.11
N ASP A 59 7.88 -5.44 23.34
CA ASP A 59 8.51 -4.86 24.52
C ASP A 59 9.67 -5.70 25.03
N ASN A 60 10.60 -5.03 25.73
CA ASN A 60 11.70 -5.66 26.45
C ASN A 60 12.53 -6.58 25.55
N VAL A 61 12.82 -6.15 24.32
CA VAL A 61 13.69 -6.89 23.43
C VAL A 61 15.13 -6.73 23.90
N GLU A 62 15.73 -7.83 24.36
CA GLU A 62 17.09 -7.83 24.87
C GLU A 62 18.08 -8.21 23.77
N LEU A 63 19.03 -7.33 23.51
CA LEU A 63 20.13 -7.56 22.58
C LEU A 63 21.46 -7.49 23.33
N TYR A 64 22.41 -8.31 22.92
CA TYR A 64 23.75 -8.39 23.51
C TYR A 64 24.80 -7.98 22.49
N GLY A 65 25.65 -7.01 22.84
CA GLY A 65 26.66 -6.45 21.94
C GLY A 65 26.95 -4.98 22.25
N GLU A 66 27.67 -4.31 21.37
CA GLU A 66 27.95 -2.88 21.47
C GLU A 66 26.81 -2.06 20.86
N ALA A 67 26.42 -0.99 21.55
CA ALA A 67 25.30 -0.12 21.18
C ALA A 67 25.42 0.43 19.75
N HIS A 68 26.63 0.84 19.35
CA HIS A 68 26.89 1.40 18.02
C HIS A 68 26.78 0.36 16.91
N GLU A 69 27.24 -0.88 17.16
CA GLU A 69 27.11 -1.97 16.18
C GLU A 69 25.64 -2.32 15.93
N MET A 70 24.83 -2.36 17.00
CA MET A 70 23.39 -2.60 16.87
C MET A 70 22.65 -1.50 16.10
N ARG A 71 23.13 -0.25 16.20
CA ARG A 71 22.58 0.89 15.47
C ARG A 71 22.86 0.77 13.97
N ASP A 72 24.08 0.38 13.60
CA ASP A 72 24.52 0.35 12.21
C ASP A 72 24.10 -0.94 11.49
N ASP A 73 24.07 -2.07 12.19
CA ASP A 73 23.60 -3.35 11.67
C ASP A 73 22.64 -4.07 12.66
N PRO A 74 21.38 -3.60 12.76
CA PRO A 74 20.41 -4.23 13.63
C PRO A 74 20.02 -5.63 13.15
N PRO A 75 19.54 -6.50 14.06
CA PRO A 75 18.95 -7.78 13.69
C PRO A 75 17.83 -7.63 12.67
N ILE A 76 17.70 -8.61 11.78
CA ILE A 76 16.69 -8.62 10.72
C ILE A 76 15.33 -9.03 11.30
N ILE A 77 14.29 -8.31 10.91
CA ILE A 77 12.90 -8.65 11.17
C ILE A 77 12.43 -9.61 10.07
N VAL A 78 11.78 -10.70 10.46
CA VAL A 78 11.15 -11.63 9.53
C VAL A 78 9.65 -11.41 9.56
N ILE A 79 9.06 -11.23 8.39
CA ILE A 79 7.61 -11.06 8.26
C ILE A 79 7.09 -12.17 7.37
N GLU A 80 6.15 -12.95 7.88
CA GLU A 80 5.48 -14.01 7.14
C GLU A 80 4.01 -13.66 6.95
N ILE A 81 3.48 -13.91 5.76
CA ILE A 81 2.07 -13.74 5.44
C ILE A 81 1.43 -15.11 5.34
N TYR A 82 0.28 -15.26 5.98
CA TYR A 82 -0.50 -16.49 6.02
C TYR A 82 -1.93 -16.23 5.62
N ASP A 83 -2.56 -17.26 5.05
CA ASP A 83 -3.99 -17.35 4.80
C ASP A 83 -4.65 -18.12 5.95
N GLN A 84 -5.71 -17.59 6.55
CA GLN A 84 -6.39 -18.22 7.68
C GLN A 84 -7.64 -18.97 7.21
N ASP A 85 -7.47 -20.24 6.85
CA ASP A 85 -8.60 -21.10 6.49
C ASP A 85 -9.60 -21.23 7.65
N THR A 86 -10.89 -21.33 7.28
CA THR A 86 -12.00 -21.58 8.23
C THR A 86 -11.83 -22.91 9.00
N VAL A 87 -11.18 -23.90 8.37
CA VAL A 87 -10.93 -25.22 8.97
C VAL A 87 -9.51 -25.67 8.63
N GLY A 88 -8.61 -25.66 9.61
CA GLY A 88 -7.26 -26.20 9.44
C GLY A 88 -6.17 -25.31 9.99
N ARG A 89 -4.96 -25.54 9.49
CA ARG A 89 -3.78 -24.74 9.81
C ARG A 89 -3.66 -23.65 8.75
N ALA A 90 -3.33 -22.44 9.19
CA ALA A 90 -3.08 -21.33 8.28
C ALA A 90 -2.02 -21.66 7.21
N ASP A 91 -2.31 -21.30 5.97
CA ASP A 91 -1.53 -21.60 4.79
C ASP A 91 -0.46 -20.54 4.54
N PHE A 92 0.78 -20.97 4.30
CA PHE A 92 1.89 -20.04 4.10
C PHE A 92 1.82 -19.40 2.71
N MET A 93 1.61 -18.07 2.67
CA MET A 93 1.51 -17.30 1.43
C MET A 93 2.86 -16.75 0.97
N GLY A 94 3.75 -16.37 1.90
CA GLY A 94 5.06 -15.84 1.57
C GLY A 94 5.74 -15.15 2.76
N ARG A 95 6.98 -14.69 2.52
CA ARG A 95 7.81 -14.03 3.53
C ARG A 95 8.57 -12.87 2.94
N THR A 96 8.86 -11.88 3.77
CA THR A 96 9.83 -10.82 3.50
C THR A 96 10.70 -10.54 4.72
N PHE A 97 11.71 -9.68 4.55
CA PHE A 97 12.68 -9.31 5.57
C PHE A 97 12.82 -7.80 5.60
N ALA A 98 13.00 -7.24 6.80
CA ALA A 98 13.20 -5.80 6.99
C ALA A 98 14.32 -5.53 7.99
N LYS A 99 15.01 -4.39 7.84
CA LYS A 99 15.88 -3.83 8.87
C LYS A 99 15.16 -2.66 9.54
N PRO A 100 15.05 -2.63 10.88
CA PRO A 100 14.44 -1.49 11.55
C PRO A 100 15.35 -0.27 11.50
N VAL A 101 14.75 0.92 11.51
CA VAL A 101 15.47 2.16 11.82
C VAL A 101 15.74 2.20 13.32
N VAL A 102 17.00 2.19 13.71
CA VAL A 102 17.39 2.18 15.13
C VAL A 102 17.44 3.61 15.67
N LYS A 103 16.86 3.81 16.85
CA LYS A 103 16.92 5.04 17.63
C LYS A 103 17.60 4.75 18.96
N MET A 104 18.73 5.41 19.21
CA MET A 104 19.42 5.27 20.49
C MET A 104 18.78 6.15 21.57
N SER A 105 19.00 5.84 22.85
CA SER A 105 18.32 6.55 23.94
C SER A 105 18.74 8.03 24.03
N ASP A 106 19.96 8.34 23.61
CA ASP A 106 20.56 9.68 23.55
C ASP A 106 20.16 10.49 22.29
N GLU A 107 19.48 9.87 21.32
CA GLU A 107 19.00 10.54 20.12
C GLU A 107 17.63 11.19 20.33
N HIS A 108 17.38 12.29 19.61
CA HIS A 108 16.07 12.93 19.58
C HIS A 108 15.16 12.26 18.54
N TYR A 109 13.89 12.09 18.90
CA TYR A 109 12.88 11.58 17.98
C TYR A 109 12.31 12.73 17.12
N CYS A 110 13.00 13.07 16.04
CA CYS A 110 12.60 14.17 15.17
C CYS A 110 13.03 13.96 13.70
N PRO A 111 12.46 14.74 12.76
CA PRO A 111 12.87 14.72 11.37
C PRO A 111 14.38 15.01 11.21
N PRO A 112 15.04 14.43 10.18
CA PRO A 112 14.45 13.67 9.08
C PRO A 112 14.36 12.15 9.32
N ARG A 113 14.92 11.63 10.41
CA ARG A 113 14.99 10.16 10.65
C ARG A 113 13.72 9.58 11.26
N PHE A 114 13.00 10.37 12.07
CA PHE A 114 11.82 9.91 12.80
C PHE A 114 10.61 10.83 12.59
N PRO A 115 9.38 10.28 12.59
CA PRO A 115 9.08 8.84 12.58
C PRO A 115 9.50 8.17 11.26
N PRO A 116 9.71 6.84 11.25
CA PRO A 116 10.09 6.12 10.03
C PRO A 116 8.97 6.24 8.97
N GLN A 117 9.35 6.21 7.70
CA GLN A 117 8.41 6.27 6.59
C GLN A 117 8.01 4.87 6.13
N LEU A 118 6.80 4.74 5.58
CA LEU A 118 6.33 3.49 4.99
C LEU A 118 7.13 3.14 3.73
N GLU A 119 7.58 1.90 3.64
CA GLU A 119 8.34 1.36 2.51
C GLU A 119 7.74 0.04 2.00
N TYR A 120 7.91 -0.22 0.71
CA TYR A 120 7.48 -1.47 0.10
C TYR A 120 8.54 -2.57 0.26
N TYR A 121 8.14 -3.69 0.81
CA TYR A 121 8.91 -4.91 0.96
C TYR A 121 8.34 -5.99 0.05
N GLN A 122 9.14 -6.49 -0.89
CA GLN A 122 8.72 -7.60 -1.76
C GLN A 122 8.56 -8.87 -0.93
N ILE A 123 7.39 -9.49 -1.00
CA ILE A 123 7.10 -10.79 -0.42
C ILE A 123 7.50 -11.87 -1.42
N TYR A 124 8.14 -12.95 -0.94
CA TYR A 124 8.55 -14.09 -1.74
C TYR A 124 7.96 -15.39 -1.21
N ARG A 125 7.58 -16.29 -2.12
CA ARG A 125 7.22 -17.68 -1.85
C ARG A 125 8.09 -18.58 -2.72
N GLY A 126 9.09 -19.20 -2.11
CA GLY A 126 10.14 -19.88 -2.87
C GLY A 126 10.86 -18.89 -3.79
N ASN A 127 10.91 -19.18 -5.09
CA ASN A 127 11.56 -18.34 -6.10
C ASN A 127 10.61 -17.33 -6.77
N SER A 128 9.35 -17.27 -6.34
CA SER A 128 8.32 -16.42 -6.94
C SER A 128 7.99 -15.24 -6.02
N THR A 129 7.71 -14.09 -6.62
CA THR A 129 7.13 -12.94 -5.91
C THR A 129 5.70 -13.25 -5.50
N ALA A 130 5.32 -12.89 -4.28
CA ALA A 130 4.04 -13.21 -3.64
C ALA A 130 3.29 -11.96 -3.14
N GLY A 131 3.56 -10.81 -3.75
CA GLY A 131 2.97 -9.52 -3.38
C GLY A 131 3.97 -8.57 -2.72
N ASP A 132 3.49 -7.39 -2.34
CA ASP A 132 4.28 -6.37 -1.65
C ASP A 132 3.62 -6.01 -0.32
N LEU A 133 4.42 -5.90 0.73
CA LEU A 133 4.03 -5.36 2.04
C LEU A 133 4.43 -3.88 2.10
N LEU A 134 3.53 -3.01 2.53
CA LEU A 134 3.82 -1.62 2.87
C LEU A 134 3.84 -1.49 4.39
N ALA A 135 5.03 -1.25 4.96
CA ALA A 135 5.23 -1.21 6.41
C ALA A 135 6.39 -0.27 6.78
N ALA A 136 6.52 0.05 8.07
CA ALA A 136 7.69 0.72 8.64
C ALA A 136 8.10 0.03 9.93
N PHE A 137 9.40 0.03 10.24
CA PHE A 137 9.93 -0.65 11.42
C PHE A 137 10.94 0.25 12.13
N GLU A 138 10.81 0.38 13.44
CA GLU A 138 11.77 1.12 14.27
C GLU A 138 12.12 0.34 15.54
N LEU A 139 13.40 0.41 15.92
CA LEU A 139 13.94 -0.23 17.11
C LEU A 139 14.45 0.85 18.06
N LEU A 140 13.76 1.04 19.17
CA LEU A 140 13.98 2.16 20.09
C LEU A 140 14.68 1.68 21.35
N GLN A 141 15.88 2.18 21.63
CA GLN A 141 16.60 1.83 22.86
C GLN A 141 15.89 2.43 24.07
N ILE A 142 15.66 1.59 25.08
CA ILE A 142 15.07 2.01 26.34
C ILE A 142 16.20 2.55 27.23
N GLY A 143 16.15 3.86 27.47
CA GLY A 143 17.09 4.55 28.34
C GLY A 143 16.81 4.33 29.83
N PRO A 144 17.57 5.02 30.71
CA PRO A 144 17.40 4.90 32.17
C PRO A 144 16.04 5.39 32.67
N GLY A 145 15.33 6.27 31.94
CA GLY A 145 13.95 6.66 32.25
C GLY A 145 12.92 5.58 31.91
N GLY A 146 13.33 4.48 31.28
CA GLY A 146 12.43 3.38 30.92
C GLY A 146 11.51 3.73 29.77
N LYS A 147 10.30 3.14 29.76
CA LYS A 147 9.34 3.31 28.65
C LYS A 147 8.78 4.73 28.52
N SER A 148 8.90 5.59 29.54
CA SER A 148 8.43 6.98 29.46
C SER A 148 9.27 7.84 28.52
N ASP A 149 10.50 7.43 28.21
CA ASP A 149 11.38 8.14 27.26
C ASP A 149 11.08 7.79 25.80
N LEU A 150 10.20 6.80 25.57
CA LEU A 150 9.80 6.39 24.24
C LEU A 150 8.72 7.35 23.70
N PRO A 151 8.65 7.56 22.37
CA PRO A 151 7.58 8.35 21.77
C PRO A 151 6.22 7.78 22.16
N PRO A 152 5.21 8.63 22.46
CA PRO A 152 3.90 8.16 22.86
C PRO A 152 3.29 7.27 21.76
N ILE A 153 2.46 6.33 22.19
CA ILE A 153 1.65 5.49 21.30
C ILE A 153 0.21 5.94 21.47
N ASP A 154 -0.47 6.15 20.35
CA ASP A 154 -1.90 6.47 20.36
C ASP A 154 -2.68 5.31 20.99
N GLY A 155 -3.75 5.64 21.71
CA GLY A 155 -4.59 4.62 22.36
C GLY A 155 -5.21 3.64 21.36
N PRO A 156 -5.63 2.45 21.81
CA PRO A 156 -6.26 1.47 20.95
C PRO A 156 -7.55 2.02 20.31
N THR A 157 -7.75 1.72 19.04
CA THR A 157 -8.91 2.18 18.25
C THR A 157 -10.14 1.31 18.40
N ASP A 158 -9.96 0.06 18.83
CA ASP A 158 -11.04 -0.90 19.08
C ASP A 158 -10.81 -1.50 20.48
N MET A 159 -11.87 -1.58 21.29
CA MET A 159 -11.84 -2.24 22.60
C MET A 159 -12.66 -3.54 22.59
N ASP A 160 -13.56 -3.72 21.61
CA ASP A 160 -14.45 -4.88 21.48
C ASP A 160 -13.69 -6.10 20.92
N ARG A 161 -12.70 -5.86 20.05
CA ARG A 161 -11.83 -6.90 19.46
C ARG A 161 -10.47 -7.07 20.16
N GLY A 162 -10.28 -6.38 21.29
CA GLY A 162 -8.99 -6.23 21.98
C GLY A 162 -8.23 -4.97 21.52
N PRO A 163 -7.18 -4.54 22.24
CA PRO A 163 -6.54 -3.24 22.03
C PRO A 163 -5.70 -3.21 20.75
N ILE A 164 -6.36 -3.02 19.61
CA ILE A 164 -5.70 -2.84 18.32
C ILE A 164 -5.15 -1.41 18.28
N LEU A 165 -3.84 -1.29 18.18
CA LEU A 165 -3.16 0.00 18.07
C LEU A 165 -3.09 0.39 16.60
N PRO A 166 -3.58 1.58 16.21
CA PRO A 166 -3.44 2.05 14.85
C PRO A 166 -1.98 2.38 14.49
N VAL A 167 -1.63 2.34 13.20
CA VAL A 167 -0.42 3.05 12.75
C VAL A 167 -0.59 4.55 13.02
N PRO A 168 0.38 5.23 13.67
CA PRO A 168 0.29 6.66 13.98
C PRO A 168 0.11 7.53 12.74
N LEU A 169 -0.63 8.64 12.88
CA LEU A 169 -0.93 9.57 11.78
C LEU A 169 0.32 10.11 11.08
N GLY A 170 1.43 10.31 11.80
CA GLY A 170 2.70 10.78 11.24
C GLY A 170 3.42 9.77 10.34
N ILE A 171 3.00 8.50 10.34
CA ILE A 171 3.55 7.41 9.50
C ILE A 171 2.59 7.05 8.37
N ARG A 172 1.28 7.21 8.59
CA ARG A 172 0.26 6.94 7.57
C ARG A 172 0.48 7.78 6.30
N PRO A 173 0.12 7.27 5.12
CA PRO A 173 0.14 8.06 3.90
C PRO A 173 -0.83 9.23 4.02
N VAL A 174 -0.35 10.45 3.79
CA VAL A 174 -1.22 11.61 3.61
C VAL A 174 -1.90 11.49 2.26
N LEU A 175 -3.23 11.55 2.23
CA LEU A 175 -4.00 11.44 0.99
C LEU A 175 -4.35 12.83 0.46
N SER A 176 -4.21 13.01 -0.84
CA SER A 176 -4.64 14.19 -1.57
C SER A 176 -5.56 13.77 -2.71
N LYS A 177 -6.45 14.68 -3.13
CA LYS A 177 -7.39 14.40 -4.22
C LYS A 177 -6.70 14.58 -5.57
N TYR A 178 -6.54 13.48 -6.33
CA TYR A 178 -6.01 13.49 -7.68
C TYR A 178 -7.13 13.41 -8.71
N ARG A 179 -6.98 14.14 -9.82
CA ARG A 179 -7.78 13.94 -11.05
C ARG A 179 -6.97 13.07 -11.99
N VAL A 180 -7.52 11.93 -12.38
CA VAL A 180 -6.85 10.96 -13.23
C VAL A 180 -7.59 10.91 -14.55
N GLU A 181 -6.86 11.24 -15.61
CA GLU A 181 -7.39 11.35 -16.96
C GLU A 181 -6.84 10.22 -17.82
N VAL A 182 -7.73 9.55 -18.54
CA VAL A 182 -7.35 8.54 -19.54
C VAL A 182 -7.90 8.99 -20.87
N THR A 183 -7.00 9.02 -21.87
CA THR A 183 -7.31 9.42 -23.24
C THR A 183 -7.12 8.21 -24.15
N ALA A 184 -8.17 7.85 -24.86
CA ALA A 184 -8.10 6.86 -25.94
C ALA A 184 -7.87 7.60 -27.27
N LEU A 185 -6.86 7.18 -28.03
CA LEU A 185 -6.48 7.82 -29.29
C LEU A 185 -7.13 7.18 -30.53
N GLU A 186 -7.79 6.03 -30.37
CA GLU A 186 -8.42 5.30 -31.48
C GLU A 186 -9.94 5.18 -31.34
N HIS A 187 -10.64 5.41 -32.45
CA HIS A 187 -12.12 5.51 -32.52
C HIS A 187 -12.86 4.15 -32.52
N GLN A 188 -12.15 3.01 -32.52
CA GLN A 188 -12.78 1.68 -32.62
C GLN A 188 -12.88 0.90 -31.30
N ILE A 189 -12.69 1.58 -30.17
CA ILE A 189 -12.61 0.88 -28.88
C ILE A 189 -13.97 0.90 -28.18
N SER A 190 -14.56 -0.29 -28.05
CA SER A 190 -15.66 -0.56 -27.13
C SER A 190 -15.19 -0.31 -25.70
N MET A 191 -15.94 0.52 -24.95
CA MET A 191 -15.93 0.75 -23.50
C MET A 191 -14.65 0.43 -22.68
N PHE A 192 -14.18 1.42 -21.91
CA PHE A 192 -13.07 1.24 -20.97
C PHE A 192 -13.55 1.04 -19.53
N SER A 193 -12.83 0.24 -18.77
CA SER A 193 -12.97 0.21 -17.32
C SER A 193 -11.62 0.48 -16.69
N ILE A 194 -11.58 1.50 -15.84
CA ILE A 194 -10.43 1.85 -15.04
C ILE A 194 -10.63 1.26 -13.66
N ALA A 195 -9.75 0.37 -13.30
CA ALA A 195 -9.69 -0.21 -11.98
C ALA A 195 -8.46 0.35 -11.27
N TRP A 196 -8.66 0.99 -10.12
CA TRP A 196 -7.55 1.21 -9.22
C TRP A 196 -7.10 -0.15 -8.72
N GLY A 197 -5.84 -0.48 -8.96
CA GLY A 197 -5.31 -1.72 -8.46
C GLY A 197 -5.16 -1.63 -6.96
N ARG A 198 -6.19 -2.08 -6.24
CA ARG A 198 -5.96 -3.12 -5.24
C ARG A 198 -5.34 -4.29 -6.02
N ARG A 199 -4.03 -4.18 -6.27
CA ARG A 199 -3.22 -5.13 -7.04
C ARG A 199 -3.42 -6.45 -6.29
N GLY A 200 -4.11 -7.46 -6.81
CA GLY A 200 -4.45 -8.66 -6.03
C GLY A 200 -5.85 -9.20 -6.27
N CYS A 201 -6.93 -8.47 -5.94
CA CYS A 201 -8.28 -9.05 -5.93
C CYS A 201 -8.71 -9.59 -7.31
N PRO A 202 -8.82 -10.93 -7.50
CA PRO A 202 -9.32 -11.53 -8.74
C PRO A 202 -10.83 -11.33 -8.87
N SER A 203 -11.51 -11.02 -7.77
CA SER A 203 -12.93 -10.65 -7.71
C SER A 203 -13.14 -9.14 -7.81
N MET A 204 -12.59 -8.49 -8.84
CA MET A 204 -13.16 -7.19 -9.22
C MET A 204 -14.44 -7.44 -10.01
N THR A 205 -15.46 -7.92 -9.31
CA THR A 205 -16.83 -7.90 -9.78
C THR A 205 -17.28 -6.45 -9.88
N GLU A 206 -18.03 -6.21 -10.95
CA GLU A 206 -18.77 -4.99 -11.26
C GLU A 206 -19.45 -4.40 -10.02
N GLY A 207 -18.85 -3.36 -9.40
CA GLY A 207 -19.50 -2.59 -8.33
C GLY A 207 -18.72 -2.40 -7.01
N GLN A 208 -17.50 -2.94 -6.84
CA GLN A 208 -16.73 -2.66 -5.61
C GLN A 208 -15.97 -1.33 -5.65
N GLU A 209 -15.89 -0.72 -4.47
CA GLU A 209 -15.27 0.58 -4.17
C GLU A 209 -13.82 0.63 -4.69
N GLY A 210 -13.55 1.46 -5.71
CA GLY A 210 -12.25 1.58 -6.38
C GLY A 210 -12.22 1.16 -7.86
N SER A 211 -13.31 0.60 -8.41
CA SER A 211 -13.45 0.38 -9.86
C SER A 211 -14.33 1.44 -10.51
N LEU A 212 -13.75 2.25 -11.40
CA LEU A 212 -14.46 3.25 -12.21
C LEU A 212 -14.69 2.71 -13.62
N ARG A 213 -15.94 2.38 -13.94
CA ARG A 213 -16.31 2.05 -15.33
C ARG A 213 -16.52 3.33 -16.12
N LEU A 214 -15.80 3.46 -17.22
CA LEU A 214 -15.89 4.62 -18.12
C LEU A 214 -16.51 4.16 -19.44
N GLY A 215 -17.83 4.27 -19.50
CA GLY A 215 -18.65 3.86 -20.64
C GLY A 215 -18.49 4.76 -21.86
N TRP A 216 -18.30 4.15 -23.04
CA TRP A 216 -18.66 4.74 -24.33
C TRP A 216 -19.84 3.93 -24.89
N LEU A 217 -20.97 4.58 -25.13
CA LEU A 217 -22.09 3.99 -25.86
C LEU A 217 -21.84 4.20 -27.35
N ALA A 218 -21.27 3.19 -28.01
CA ALA A 218 -21.29 3.11 -29.46
C ALA A 218 -22.72 2.73 -29.90
N GLY A 219 -23.57 3.73 -30.01
CA GLY A 219 -24.95 3.54 -30.46
C GLY A 219 -25.81 4.75 -30.18
N HIS A 220 -25.70 5.75 -31.05
CA HIS A 220 -26.80 6.54 -31.65
C HIS A 220 -26.12 7.48 -32.66
N GLN A 221 -25.74 6.92 -33.80
CA GLN A 221 -25.42 7.71 -34.98
C GLN A 221 -26.73 8.08 -35.64
N ASP A 222 -27.41 9.09 -35.08
CA ASP A 222 -28.38 9.87 -35.82
C ASP A 222 -28.31 11.33 -35.34
N GLN A 223 -27.86 12.20 -36.25
CA GLN A 223 -27.92 13.66 -36.22
C GLN A 223 -27.05 14.43 -35.21
N ILE A 224 -25.72 14.43 -35.36
CA ILE A 224 -24.91 15.64 -35.11
C ILE A 224 -23.77 15.71 -36.15
N PRO A 225 -23.58 16.83 -36.88
CA PRO A 225 -22.51 16.95 -37.88
C PRO A 225 -21.15 16.95 -37.20
N HIS A 226 -20.18 16.22 -37.76
CA HIS A 226 -18.78 16.24 -37.32
C HIS A 226 -18.23 17.67 -37.17
N PRO A 227 -17.44 17.90 -36.12
CA PRO A 227 -16.18 18.60 -36.27
C PRO A 227 -15.01 17.68 -35.88
N ALA A 228 -13.83 18.10 -36.32
CA ALA A 228 -12.60 17.33 -36.44
C ALA A 228 -12.07 16.69 -35.15
N LEU A 229 -11.30 15.59 -35.33
CA LEU A 229 -10.20 15.11 -34.46
C LEU A 229 -10.11 15.81 -33.09
N ASP A 230 -10.91 15.37 -32.13
CA ASP A 230 -10.78 15.84 -30.76
C ASP A 230 -10.61 14.63 -29.84
N ASN A 231 -9.45 14.57 -29.19
CA ASN A 231 -9.11 13.51 -28.25
C ASN A 231 -10.21 13.45 -27.18
N GLN A 232 -10.92 12.33 -27.07
CA GLN A 232 -11.96 12.21 -26.06
C GLN A 232 -11.33 11.93 -24.69
N HIS A 233 -11.37 12.94 -23.82
CA HIS A 233 -10.84 12.90 -22.46
C HIS A 233 -11.91 12.39 -21.50
N THR A 234 -11.62 11.35 -20.72
CA THR A 234 -12.46 10.94 -19.60
C THR A 234 -11.64 10.99 -18.31
N PHE A 235 -12.25 11.48 -17.22
CA PHE A 235 -11.56 11.70 -15.95
C PHE A 235 -12.30 11.11 -14.76
N ALA A 236 -11.55 10.79 -13.71
CA ALA A 236 -12.08 10.44 -12.40
C ALA A 236 -11.32 11.18 -11.29
N SER A 237 -11.98 11.43 -10.17
CA SER A 237 -11.34 11.94 -8.95
C SER A 237 -11.09 10.80 -7.98
N GLN A 238 -9.87 10.70 -7.45
CA GLN A 238 -9.47 9.65 -6.52
C GLN A 238 -8.53 10.22 -5.45
N ASP A 239 -8.72 9.84 -4.20
CA ASP A 239 -7.75 10.16 -3.15
C ASP A 239 -6.56 9.19 -3.26
N LEU A 240 -5.36 9.73 -3.46
CA LEU A 240 -4.10 9.00 -3.57
C LEU A 240 -3.06 9.58 -2.59
N PRO A 241 -2.08 8.78 -2.14
CA PRO A 241 -1.00 9.27 -1.31
C PRO A 241 -0.23 10.43 -1.96
N GLU A 242 0.01 11.52 -1.23
CA GLU A 242 0.86 12.62 -1.71
C GLU A 242 2.28 12.13 -2.06
N ASN A 243 2.78 11.16 -1.30
CA ASN A 243 4.00 10.46 -1.66
C ASN A 243 3.72 9.53 -2.85
N GLU A 244 4.12 9.98 -4.04
CA GLU A 244 3.96 9.27 -5.31
C GLU A 244 4.63 7.86 -5.33
N LEU A 245 5.52 7.54 -4.37
CA LEU A 245 6.07 6.17 -4.20
C LEU A 245 4.97 5.20 -3.78
N LEU A 246 4.03 5.71 -2.99
CA LEU A 246 2.97 4.95 -2.35
C LEU A 246 1.73 4.79 -3.23
N HIS A 247 1.68 5.47 -4.37
CA HIS A 247 0.59 5.34 -5.34
C HIS A 247 0.32 3.87 -5.68
N PRO A 248 -0.96 3.42 -5.59
CA PRO A 248 -1.34 2.12 -6.09
C PRO A 248 -1.16 2.08 -7.62
N PRO A 249 -0.97 0.89 -8.20
CA PRO A 249 -1.01 0.72 -9.65
C PRO A 249 -2.40 1.03 -10.20
N LEU A 250 -2.44 1.32 -11.49
CA LEU A 250 -3.67 1.54 -12.24
C LEU A 250 -3.85 0.40 -13.26
N ASN A 251 -4.95 -0.34 -13.14
CA ASN A 251 -5.32 -1.36 -14.11
C ASN A 251 -6.32 -0.78 -15.12
N ILE A 252 -5.97 -0.88 -16.40
CA ILE A 252 -6.80 -0.44 -17.51
C ILE A 252 -7.30 -1.69 -18.21
N ARG A 253 -8.62 -1.87 -18.25
CA ARG A 253 -9.28 -3.00 -18.91
C ARG A 253 -10.16 -2.48 -20.03
N VAL A 254 -10.02 -3.07 -21.21
CA VAL A 254 -10.82 -2.79 -22.40
C VAL A 254 -11.85 -3.89 -22.55
N VAL A 255 -13.14 -3.53 -22.64
CA VAL A 255 -14.23 -4.51 -22.72
C VAL A 255 -15.10 -4.26 -23.95
N ASP A 256 -15.35 -5.32 -24.70
CA ASP A 256 -16.28 -5.33 -25.82
C ASP A 256 -17.71 -5.45 -25.31
N CYS A 257 -18.53 -4.45 -25.59
CA CYS A 257 -19.95 -4.43 -25.25
C CYS A 257 -20.74 -5.07 -26.38
N ARG A 258 -21.23 -6.28 -26.16
CA ARG A 258 -22.06 -7.03 -27.10
C ARG A 258 -23.54 -6.84 -26.77
N ALA A 259 -24.39 -7.14 -27.75
CA ALA A 259 -25.84 -7.14 -27.58
C ALA A 259 -26.27 -7.90 -26.31
N PHE A 260 -27.37 -7.45 -25.70
CA PHE A 260 -27.93 -8.01 -24.45
C PHE A 260 -27.06 -7.80 -23.19
N GLY A 261 -26.27 -6.71 -23.14
CA GLY A 261 -25.51 -6.33 -21.94
C GLY A 261 -24.36 -7.28 -21.60
N ARG A 262 -23.86 -8.04 -22.59
CA ARG A 262 -22.73 -8.94 -22.40
C ARG A 262 -21.42 -8.18 -22.63
N TYR A 263 -20.56 -8.17 -21.62
CA TYR A 263 -19.22 -7.58 -21.72
C TYR A 263 -18.17 -8.68 -21.88
N THR A 264 -17.28 -8.55 -22.86
CA THR A 264 -16.16 -9.47 -23.05
C THR A 264 -14.85 -8.72 -22.91
N LEU A 265 -13.94 -9.16 -22.03
CA LEU A 265 -12.62 -8.54 -21.92
C LEU A 265 -11.84 -8.69 -23.24
N VAL A 266 -11.44 -7.57 -23.84
CA VAL A 266 -10.62 -7.52 -25.06
C VAL A 266 -9.13 -7.49 -24.71
N GLY A 267 -8.79 -6.74 -23.66
CA GLY A 267 -7.40 -6.61 -23.21
C GLY A 267 -7.30 -5.93 -21.86
N SER A 268 -6.17 -6.15 -21.18
CA SER A 268 -5.88 -5.54 -19.88
C SER A 268 -4.42 -5.12 -19.84
N HIS A 269 -4.15 -3.95 -19.26
CA HIS A 269 -2.81 -3.45 -19.00
C HIS A 269 -2.72 -2.89 -17.58
N ALA A 270 -1.58 -3.12 -16.92
CA ALA A 270 -1.33 -2.65 -15.57
C ALA A 270 -0.20 -1.62 -15.55
N VAL A 271 -0.53 -0.38 -15.23
CA VAL A 271 0.44 0.69 -14.98
C VAL A 271 0.96 0.53 -13.55
N SER A 272 2.18 0.02 -13.42
CA SER A 272 2.76 -0.33 -12.11
C SER A 272 3.11 0.87 -11.23
N SER A 273 3.38 2.02 -11.85
CA SER A 273 3.72 3.28 -11.20
C SER A 273 3.19 4.48 -11.99
N LEU A 274 2.48 5.37 -11.30
CA LEU A 274 1.89 6.58 -11.89
C LEU A 274 2.87 7.74 -12.02
N ARG A 275 4.07 7.63 -11.43
CA ARG A 275 5.08 8.71 -11.36
C ARG A 275 5.37 9.38 -12.70
N LYS A 276 5.40 8.58 -13.77
CA LYS A 276 5.71 9.04 -15.13
C LYS A 276 4.56 9.82 -15.79
N PHE A 277 3.36 9.73 -15.22
CA PHE A 277 2.14 10.31 -15.76
C PHE A 277 1.62 11.49 -14.92
N ILE A 278 2.35 11.88 -13.87
CA ILE A 278 1.97 13.01 -13.02
C ILE A 278 2.30 14.31 -13.73
N TYR A 279 1.25 15.04 -14.07
CA TYR A 279 1.38 16.40 -14.59
C TYR A 279 1.70 17.35 -13.45
N ARG A 280 2.81 18.08 -13.59
CA ARG A 280 3.18 19.18 -12.70
C ARG A 280 3.04 20.48 -13.49
N PRO A 281 2.10 21.38 -13.14
CA PRO A 281 1.98 22.64 -13.84
C PRO A 281 3.29 23.45 -13.68
N PRO A 282 3.76 24.12 -14.74
CA PRO A 282 4.94 24.97 -14.65
C PRO A 282 4.72 26.08 -13.60
N ASP A 283 5.75 26.33 -12.81
CA ASP A 283 5.71 27.24 -11.68
C ASP A 283 5.49 28.68 -12.19
N LYS A 284 4.35 29.31 -11.84
CA LYS A 284 3.98 30.65 -12.34
C LYS A 284 4.96 31.75 -11.91
N LYS A 285 5.90 31.46 -11.00
CA LYS A 285 6.95 32.39 -10.56
C LYS A 285 8.20 32.38 -11.43
N ALA A 286 8.40 31.39 -12.31
CA ALA A 286 9.61 31.32 -13.14
C ALA A 286 9.57 32.23 -14.40
N GLN A 287 8.45 32.90 -14.69
CA GLN A 287 8.31 33.76 -15.89
C GLN A 287 8.47 35.26 -15.63
N GLN A 288 8.74 35.72 -14.39
CA GLN A 288 8.89 37.15 -14.09
C GLN A 288 10.32 37.71 -14.23
N TRP A 289 11.35 36.89 -14.53
CA TRP A 289 12.74 37.38 -14.69
C TRP A 289 13.21 37.61 -16.13
N ASN A 290 12.37 37.37 -17.16
CA ASN A 290 12.78 37.51 -18.57
C ASN A 290 12.10 38.67 -19.32
N MET A 291 11.51 39.65 -18.62
CA MET A 291 11.01 40.90 -19.24
C MET A 291 11.46 42.15 -18.49
N THR A 292 12.78 42.28 -18.32
CA THR A 292 13.46 43.58 -18.24
C THR A 292 14.84 43.43 -18.85
N GLY A 293 14.91 43.64 -20.16
CA GLY A 293 16.13 43.80 -20.95
C GLY A 293 15.88 44.87 -21.98
#